data_AF-A0A930QND8-F1
#
_entry.id   AF-A0A930QND8-F1
#
_cell.length_a   1.000
_cell.length_b   1.000
_cell.length_c   1.000
_cell.angle_alpha   90.00
_cell.angle_beta   90.00
_cell.angle_gamma   90.00
#
_symmetry.space_group_name_H-M   'P 1'
#
loop_
_entity.id
_entity.type
_entity.pdbx_description
1 polymer ?
#
loop_
_entity_poly.entity_id
_entity_poly.type
_entity_poly.pdbx_seq_one_letter_code
_entity_poly.pdbx_strand_id
1 'polypeptide(L)'
;MSLNYLYPAFEVLRHPRCTKCRLCEKECSNKVHHYDATLKVMVADDEKCVNCHRCVSICPVKALKIARTNCTYRDDDNWTNQTIKEIYKQAESGGILLSSMGSPKRMP
;
A
#
# COMPACT_ATOMS: atom_id res chain seq x y z
N MET A 1 17.58 8.79 9.17
CA MET A 1 16.47 8.05 8.54
C MET A 1 15.20 8.72 9.06
N SER A 2 14.50 9.48 8.22
CA SER A 2 13.26 10.15 8.62
C SER A 2 12.25 9.09 9.03
N LEU A 3 11.59 9.29 10.17
CA LEU A 3 10.45 8.48 10.57
C LEU A 3 9.31 8.78 9.58
N ASN A 4 8.88 7.77 8.82
CA ASN A 4 7.70 7.90 7.97
C ASN A 4 6.47 7.69 8.86
N TYR A 5 5.76 8.78 9.18
CA TYR A 5 4.59 8.75 10.05
C TYR A 5 3.33 8.23 9.37
N LEU A 6 3.39 7.90 8.09
CA LEU A 6 2.25 7.43 7.32
C LEU A 6 2.21 5.91 7.26
N TYR A 7 1.14 5.34 7.82
CA TYR A 7 0.83 3.93 7.63
C TYR A 7 0.59 3.62 6.14
N PRO A 8 1.03 2.45 5.62
CA PRO A 8 0.80 2.02 4.24
C PRO A 8 -0.64 2.20 3.79
N ALA A 9 -0.86 2.68 2.57
CA ALA A 9 -2.22 2.86 2.05
C ALA A 9 -2.93 1.52 1.81
N PHE A 10 -2.17 0.46 1.54
CA PHE A 10 -2.66 -0.85 1.15
C PHE A 10 -1.90 -1.94 1.89
N GLU A 11 -2.63 -2.95 2.33
CA GLU A 11 -2.09 -4.14 3.00
C GLU A 11 -2.22 -5.34 2.07
N VAL A 12 -1.16 -6.14 2.00
CA VAL A 12 -1.13 -7.40 1.26
C VAL A 12 -1.51 -8.53 2.20
N LEU A 13 -2.75 -9.01 2.05
CA LEU A 13 -3.26 -10.14 2.79
C LEU A 13 -2.95 -11.44 2.05
N ARG A 14 -2.08 -12.27 2.64
CA ARG A 14 -1.73 -13.60 2.12
C ARG A 14 -2.41 -14.70 2.91
N HIS A 15 -3.26 -15.47 2.25
CA HIS A 15 -3.93 -16.62 2.85
C HIS A 15 -2.98 -17.81 3.00
N PRO A 16 -3.15 -18.66 4.04
CA PRO A 16 -2.39 -19.91 4.24
C PRO A 16 -2.40 -20.91 3.06
N ARG A 17 -3.23 -20.71 2.04
CA ARG A 17 -3.31 -21.58 0.85
C ARG A 17 -2.17 -21.32 -0.15
N CYS A 18 -1.29 -20.36 0.17
CA CYS A 18 -0.13 -20.02 -0.64
C CYS A 18 0.88 -21.17 -0.70
N THR A 19 1.13 -21.69 -1.90
CA THR A 19 2.10 -22.78 -2.15
C THR A 19 3.56 -22.32 -2.22
N LYS A 20 3.82 -21.02 -2.02
CA LYS A 20 5.17 -20.43 -2.04
C LYS A 20 5.86 -20.61 -3.41
N CYS A 21 5.09 -20.55 -4.50
CA CYS A 21 5.59 -20.67 -5.88
C CYS A 21 6.44 -19.48 -6.36
N ARG A 22 6.58 -18.42 -5.55
CA ARG A 22 7.40 -17.22 -5.81
C ARG A 22 7.05 -16.40 -7.07
N LEU A 23 5.95 -16.72 -7.75
CA LEU A 23 5.53 -15.97 -8.94
C LEU A 23 5.19 -14.51 -8.63
N CYS A 24 4.58 -14.25 -7.48
CA CYS A 24 4.31 -12.88 -7.02
C CYS A 24 5.57 -12.05 -6.79
N GLU A 25 6.68 -12.67 -6.36
CA GLU A 25 7.98 -12.00 -6.16
C GLU A 25 8.59 -11.63 -7.51
N LYS A 26 8.54 -12.53 -8.49
CA LYS A 26 9.06 -12.28 -9.85
C LYS A 26 8.30 -11.19 -10.61
N GLU A 27 6.97 -11.18 -10.49
CA GLU A 27 6.11 -10.30 -11.29
C GLU A 27 5.88 -8.92 -10.66
N CYS A 28 6.29 -8.70 -9.41
CA CYS A 28 6.06 -7.43 -8.73
C CYS A 28 7.15 -6.41 -9.07
N SER A 29 6.80 -5.41 -9.89
CA SER A 29 7.72 -4.30 -10.25
C SER A 29 8.23 -3.52 -9.03
N ASN A 30 7.41 -3.41 -7.97
CA ASN A 30 7.76 -2.71 -6.74
C ASN A 30 8.48 -3.58 -5.70
N LYS A 31 8.75 -4.86 -6.01
CA LYS A 31 9.45 -5.78 -5.10
C LYS A 31 8.83 -5.87 -3.70
N VAL A 32 7.49 -5.90 -3.66
CA VAL A 32 6.69 -6.02 -2.42
C VAL A 32 6.88 -7.38 -1.76
N HIS A 33 7.03 -8.45 -2.55
CA HIS A 33 7.07 -9.82 -2.01
C HIS A 33 8.51 -10.35 -1.96
N HIS A 34 8.85 -11.04 -0.88
CA HIS A 34 10.14 -11.69 -0.69
C HIS A 34 9.94 -13.09 -0.08
N TYR A 35 10.79 -14.04 -0.46
CA TYR A 35 10.81 -15.36 0.15
C TYR A 35 11.82 -15.41 1.30
N ASP A 36 11.34 -15.59 2.51
CA ASP A 36 12.20 -15.85 3.67
C ASP A 36 12.59 -17.34 3.70
N ALA A 37 13.87 -17.62 3.44
CA ALA A 37 14.40 -18.98 3.41
C ALA A 37 14.47 -19.65 4.80
N THR A 38 14.64 -18.85 5.86
CA THR A 38 14.75 -19.33 7.24
C THR A 38 13.40 -19.81 7.75
N LEU A 39 12.38 -18.97 7.57
CA LEU A 39 11.01 -19.27 7.99
C LEU A 39 10.24 -20.10 6.94
N LYS A 40 10.80 -20.24 5.73
CA LYS A 40 10.18 -20.91 4.57
C LYS A 40 8.80 -20.34 4.26
N VAL A 41 8.65 -19.02 4.28
CA VAL A 41 7.39 -18.31 4.01
C VAL A 41 7.58 -17.16 3.03
N MET A 42 6.49 -16.78 2.35
CA MET A 42 6.46 -15.57 1.55
C MET A 42 6.02 -14.39 2.42
N VAL A 43 6.88 -13.38 2.54
CA VAL A 43 6.62 -12.14 3.26
C VAL A 43 6.24 -11.04 2.26
N ALA A 44 5.54 -10.01 2.73
CA ALA A 44 5.20 -8.83 1.96
C ALA A 44 5.58 -7.55 2.72
N ASP A 45 6.05 -6.56 1.99
CA ASP A 45 6.34 -5.22 2.46
C ASP A 45 5.27 -4.25 1.93
N ASP A 46 4.29 -3.96 2.78
CA ASP A 46 3.08 -3.22 2.43
C ASP A 46 3.37 -1.77 2.03
N GLU A 47 4.47 -1.17 2.50
CA GLU A 47 4.86 0.21 2.17
C GLU A 47 5.12 0.40 0.67
N LYS A 48 5.54 -0.66 -0.03
CA LYS A 48 5.85 -0.64 -1.47
C LYS A 48 4.63 -0.93 -2.35
N CYS A 49 3.50 -1.32 -1.75
CA CYS A 49 2.32 -1.73 -2.50
C CYS A 49 1.57 -0.51 -3.05
N VAL A 50 1.40 -0.46 -4.38
CA VAL A 50 0.61 0.59 -5.07
C VAL A 50 -0.75 0.09 -5.56
N ASN A 51 -1.17 -1.10 -5.08
CA ASN A 51 -2.43 -1.73 -5.46
C ASN A 51 -2.62 -1.94 -6.98
N CYS A 52 -1.57 -2.35 -7.70
CA CYS A 52 -1.65 -2.62 -9.14
C CYS A 52 -2.32 -3.97 -9.49
N HIS A 53 -2.68 -4.78 -8.49
CA HIS A 53 -3.30 -6.11 -8.62
C HIS A 53 -2.54 -7.19 -9.43
N ARG A 54 -1.33 -6.91 -9.96
CA ARG A 54 -0.54 -7.89 -10.74
C ARG A 54 -0.32 -9.21 -9.99
N CYS A 55 0.05 -9.13 -8.71
CA CYS A 55 0.28 -10.32 -7.89
C CYS A 55 -1.00 -11.10 -7.56
N VAL A 56 -2.14 -10.41 -7.43
CA VAL A 56 -3.46 -11.02 -7.21
C VAL A 56 -3.88 -11.81 -8.44
N SER A 57 -3.76 -11.21 -9.63
CA SER A 57 -4.19 -11.81 -10.90
C SER A 57 -3.34 -13.01 -11.30
N ILE A 58 -2.03 -12.98 -11.04
CA ILE A 58 -1.12 -14.06 -11.45
C ILE A 58 -1.10 -15.23 -10.46
N CYS A 59 -1.65 -15.08 -9.26
CA CYS A 59 -1.59 -16.13 -8.25
C CYS A 59 -2.46 -17.34 -8.65
N PRO A 60 -1.88 -18.52 -8.94
CA PRO A 60 -2.64 -19.65 -9.47
C PRO A 60 -3.64 -20.21 -8.45
N VAL A 61 -3.33 -20.10 -7.16
CA VAL A 61 -4.16 -20.56 -6.04
C VAL A 61 -5.01 -19.46 -5.41
N LYS A 62 -5.02 -18.25 -6.00
CA LYS A 62 -5.76 -17.07 -5.51
C LYS A 62 -5.56 -16.83 -4.01
N ALA A 63 -4.31 -16.89 -3.57
CA ALA A 63 -3.94 -16.73 -2.16
C ALA A 63 -3.72 -15.27 -1.72
N LEU A 64 -3.78 -14.32 -2.65
CA LEU A 64 -3.47 -12.91 -2.40
C LEU A 64 -4.71 -12.04 -2.51
N LYS A 65 -4.86 -11.11 -1.58
CA LYS A 65 -5.82 -10.02 -1.60
C LYS A 65 -5.09 -8.74 -1.22
N ILE A 66 -5.35 -7.65 -1.93
CA ILE A 66 -4.91 -6.33 -1.51
C ILE A 66 -6.13 -5.62 -0.93
N ALA A 67 -5.98 -5.09 0.29
CA ALA A 67 -7.03 -4.33 0.97
C ALA A 67 -6.52 -2.92 1.26
N ARG A 68 -7.42 -1.94 1.24
CA ARG A 68 -7.10 -0.63 1.79
C ARG A 68 -6.97 -0.78 3.31
N THR A 69 -5.94 -0.17 3.89
CA THR A 69 -5.76 -0.22 5.34
C THR A 69 -6.97 0.37 6.07
N ASN A 70 -7.28 -0.20 7.22
CA ASN A 70 -8.21 0.37 8.20
C ASN A 70 -7.48 1.16 9.30
N CYS A 71 -6.15 1.23 9.27
CA CYS A 71 -5.35 2.09 10.15
C CYS A 71 -5.45 3.54 9.64
N THR A 72 -6.60 4.15 9.87
CA THR A 72 -6.92 5.52 9.45
C THR A 72 -7.06 6.46 10.65
N TYR A 73 -6.91 7.75 10.40
CA TYR A 73 -7.22 8.78 11.38
C TYR A 73 -8.74 8.88 11.58
N ARG A 74 -9.14 9.53 12.67
CA ARG A 74 -10.55 9.81 12.96
C ARG A 74 -11.20 10.52 11.77
N ASP A 75 -12.34 10.02 11.32
CA ASP A 75 -13.12 10.70 10.29
C ASP A 75 -13.73 11.98 10.85
N ASP A 76 -13.57 13.07 10.10
CA ASP A 76 -14.02 14.42 10.43
C ASP A 76 -14.24 15.18 9.11
N ASP A 77 -15.28 16.01 9.06
CA ASP A 77 -15.63 16.76 7.84
C ASP A 77 -14.56 17.79 7.48
N ASN A 78 -13.93 18.41 8.48
CA ASN A 78 -12.86 19.38 8.27
C ASN A 78 -11.51 18.68 8.06
N TRP A 79 -11.27 17.59 8.79
CA TRP A 79 -10.02 16.86 8.79
C TRP A 79 -10.13 15.50 8.10
N THR A 80 -10.26 15.54 6.77
CA THR A 80 -10.26 14.29 6.00
C THR A 80 -8.91 13.57 6.10
N ASN A 81 -8.97 12.24 6.08
CA ASN A 81 -7.80 11.36 6.01
C ASN A 81 -6.84 11.73 4.85
N GLN A 82 -7.35 12.30 3.75
CA GLN A 82 -6.55 12.81 2.65
C GLN A 82 -5.77 14.07 3.04
N THR A 83 -6.45 15.07 3.61
CA THR A 83 -5.84 16.33 4.06
C THR A 83 -4.69 16.07 5.04
N ILE A 84 -4.92 15.19 6.03
CA ILE A 84 -3.89 14.83 7.01
C ILE A 84 -2.66 14.21 6.32
N LYS A 85 -2.87 13.29 5.37
CA LYS A 85 -1.78 12.67 4.61
C LYS A 85 -1.00 13.67 3.77
N GLU A 86 -1.68 14.66 3.18
CA GLU A 86 -1.05 15.72 2.40
C GLU A 86 -0.14 16.60 3.28
N ILE A 87 -0.59 16.96 4.49
CA ILE A 87 0.21 17.73 5.46
C ILE A 87 1.48 16.96 5.85
N TYR A 88 1.38 15.67 6.18
CA TYR A 88 2.56 14.87 6.51
C TYR A 88 3.55 14.78 5.34
N LYS A 89 3.07 14.62 4.10
CA LYS A 89 3.93 14.60 2.90
C LYS A 89 4.63 15.93 2.65
N GLN A 90 3.93 17.05 2.87
CA GLN A 90 4.53 18.38 2.75
C GLN A 90 5.57 18.60 3.85
N ALA A 91 5.29 18.17 5.08
CA ALA A 91 6.24 18.25 6.20
C ALA A 91 7.50 17.39 5.96
N GLU A 92 7.36 16.23 5.33
CA GLU A 92 8.50 15.35 4.99
C GLU A 92 9.38 15.92 3.87
N SER A 93 8.76 16.45 2.80
CA SER A 93 9.49 16.93 1.62
C SER A 93 9.93 18.39 1.71
N GLY A 94 9.31 19.18 2.60
CA GLY A 94 9.42 20.65 2.63
C GLY A 94 8.80 21.36 1.41
N GLY A 95 8.19 20.59 0.50
CA GLY A 95 7.57 21.10 -0.73
C GLY A 95 6.06 21.27 -0.60
N ILE A 96 5.50 22.19 -1.37
CA ILE A 96 4.06 22.36 -1.52
C ILE A 96 3.53 21.33 -2.53
N LEU A 97 2.50 20.57 -2.14
CA LEU A 97 1.79 19.70 -3.07
C LEU A 97 0.89 20.55 -3.98
N LEU A 98 1.22 20.59 -5.27
CA LEU A 98 0.37 21.24 -6.26
C LEU A 98 -0.76 20.29 -6.68
N SER A 99 -1.97 20.57 -6.22
CA SER A 99 -3.17 20.01 -6.85
C SER A 99 -3.40 20.72 -8.18
N SER A 100 -3.33 19.98 -9.29
CA SER A 100 -3.64 20.50 -10.64
C SER A 100 -5.06 21.08 -10.72
N MET A 101 -5.39 21.72 -11.85
CA MET A 101 -6.70 22.35 -12.13
C MET A 101 -7.89 21.37 -12.24
N GLY A 102 -7.67 20.06 -12.12
CA GLY A 102 -8.75 19.08 -12.01
C GLY A 102 -9.12 18.87 -10.55
N SER A 103 -10.40 19.05 -10.19
CA SER A 103 -10.89 18.68 -8.86
C SER A 103 -11.36 17.22 -8.87
N PRO A 104 -10.58 16.24 -8.38
CA PRO A 104 -11.05 14.87 -8.21
C PRO A 104 -12.05 14.72 -7.04
N LYS A 105 -12.25 15.77 -6.23
CA LYS A 105 -13.20 15.79 -5.12
C LYS A 105 -14.59 16.17 -5.64
N ARG A 106 -15.65 15.55 -5.09
CA ARG A 106 -17.02 16.04 -5.31
C ARG A 106 -17.08 17.48 -4.81
N MET A 107 -17.51 18.38 -5.68
CA MET A 107 -17.84 19.74 -5.28
C MET A 107 -19.14 19.70 -4.43
N PRO A 108 -19.27 20.60 -3.46
CA PRO A 108 -20.52 20.78 -2.72
C PRO A 108 -21.69 21.11 -3.65
#